data_AF-A0A5P8W8K5-F1
#
_entry.id   AF-A0A5P8W8K5-F1
#
_cell.length_a   1.000
_cell.length_b   1.000
_cell.length_c   1.000
_cell.angle_alpha   90.00
_cell.angle_beta   90.00
_cell.angle_gamma   90.00
#
_symmetry.space_group_name_H-M   'P 1'
#
loop_
_entity.id
_entity.type
_entity.pdbx_description
1 polymer ?
#
loop_
_entity_poly.entity_id
_entity_poly.type
_entity_poly.pdbx_seq_one_letter_code
_entity_poly.pdbx_strand_id
1 'polypeptide(L)'
;MLSTPTQLLRLSQGQLNLLEVCPRKFQHTYLEQLNSPSNPEQEERLTLGSRFHLLMQQREMGLPIDSFLQADAKLQSWMHDFADAAPEILTAASDNQTFRESEHYRTLQVQDYLLTVVYDLLIADNQQAQILDWKTYPKPPHKGKLEANWQTRLYLYVLAETSDYLPENISMTYWFVQSEGKPQNIKFNYNTVQHTQIAKKLNQLLSQLTIWLENYQNNQQFPQVAEGSKTCDYCQFAKRCDRTQVTEEAVKDSLPNFDSIQEVSV
;
A
#
# COMPACT_ATOMS: atom_id res chain seq x y z
N MET A 1 -3.93 -29.75 -27.64
CA MET A 1 -4.53 -28.50 -27.16
C MET A 1 -3.42 -27.74 -26.49
N LEU A 2 -2.97 -26.63 -27.08
CA LEU A 2 -1.96 -25.79 -26.48
C LEU A 2 -2.65 -25.00 -25.37
N SER A 3 -2.35 -25.31 -24.12
CA SER A 3 -2.82 -24.52 -22.98
C SER A 3 -2.28 -23.11 -23.14
N THR A 4 -3.14 -22.15 -23.46
CA THR A 4 -2.79 -20.74 -23.41
C THR A 4 -2.36 -20.45 -21.97
N PRO A 5 -1.16 -19.88 -21.74
CA PRO A 5 -0.77 -19.54 -20.38
C PRO A 5 -1.78 -18.53 -19.85
N THR A 6 -2.52 -18.91 -18.81
CA THR A 6 -3.39 -17.99 -18.08
C THR A 6 -2.49 -16.92 -17.48
N GLN A 7 -2.46 -15.74 -18.09
CA GLN A 7 -1.74 -14.60 -17.53
C GLN A 7 -2.46 -14.20 -16.25
N LEU A 8 -1.90 -14.58 -15.10
CA LEU A 8 -2.45 -14.22 -13.79
C LEU A 8 -2.45 -12.70 -13.64
N LEU A 9 -3.60 -12.12 -13.29
CA LEU A 9 -3.69 -10.70 -13.03
C LEU A 9 -3.01 -10.41 -11.69
N ARG A 10 -2.00 -9.53 -11.71
CA ARG A 10 -1.33 -9.06 -10.50
C ARG A 10 -2.18 -8.02 -9.79
N LEU A 11 -2.34 -8.17 -8.48
CA LEU A 11 -3.09 -7.26 -7.63
C LEU A 11 -2.26 -6.81 -6.43
N SER A 12 -2.16 -5.50 -6.24
CA SER A 12 -1.57 -4.84 -5.08
C SER A 12 -2.64 -4.40 -4.07
N GLN A 13 -2.18 -3.91 -2.91
CA GLN A 13 -3.07 -3.39 -1.89
C GLN A 13 -3.98 -2.24 -2.37
N GLY A 14 -3.48 -1.30 -3.18
CA GLY A 14 -4.30 -0.17 -3.58
C GLY A 14 -5.22 -0.50 -4.75
N GLN A 15 -4.88 -1.50 -5.58
CA GLN A 15 -5.84 -2.13 -6.49
C GLN A 15 -7.02 -2.75 -5.71
N LEU A 16 -6.77 -3.49 -4.63
CA LEU A 16 -7.83 -4.05 -3.79
C LEU A 16 -8.64 -2.97 -3.05
N ASN A 17 -7.98 -1.93 -2.52
CA ASN A 17 -8.67 -0.78 -1.93
C ASN A 17 -9.58 -0.08 -2.95
N LEU A 18 -9.08 0.17 -4.16
CA LEU A 18 -9.86 0.83 -5.21
C LEU A 18 -11.06 0.01 -5.63
N LEU A 19 -10.85 -1.30 -5.81
CA LEU A 19 -11.89 -2.24 -6.18
C LEU A 19 -12.99 -2.32 -5.12
N GLU A 20 -12.61 -2.40 -3.84
CA GLU A 20 -13.55 -2.41 -2.71
C GLU A 20 -14.35 -1.09 -2.61
N VAL A 21 -13.71 0.05 -2.91
CA VAL A 21 -14.34 1.37 -2.83
C VAL A 21 -15.25 1.65 -4.01
N CYS A 22 -14.83 1.35 -5.24
CA CYS A 22 -15.59 1.59 -6.45
C CYS A 22 -15.10 0.72 -7.61
N PRO A 23 -15.80 -0.38 -7.95
CA PRO A 23 -15.43 -1.25 -9.07
C PRO A 23 -15.38 -0.51 -10.41
N ARG A 24 -16.32 0.41 -10.66
CA ARG A 24 -16.27 1.25 -11.87
C ARG A 24 -15.00 2.11 -11.95
N LYS A 25 -14.53 2.64 -10.82
CA LYS A 25 -13.28 3.42 -10.79
C LYS A 25 -12.07 2.52 -11.06
N PHE A 26 -12.06 1.29 -10.52
CA PHE A 26 -11.04 0.29 -10.86
C PHE A 26 -10.99 0.02 -12.37
N GLN A 27 -12.14 -0.18 -13.01
CA GLN A 27 -12.21 -0.37 -14.46
C GLN A 27 -11.60 0.82 -15.22
N HIS A 28 -12.03 2.06 -14.94
CA HIS A 28 -11.49 3.25 -15.61
C HIS A 28 -9.98 3.42 -15.42
N THR A 29 -9.48 3.13 -14.22
CA THR A 29 -8.06 3.31 -13.88
C THR A 29 -7.17 2.21 -14.46
N TYR A 30 -7.52 0.94 -14.29
CA TYR A 30 -6.63 -0.19 -14.58
C TYR A 30 -6.92 -0.91 -15.89
N LEU A 31 -8.18 -0.97 -16.32
CA LEU A 31 -8.55 -1.63 -17.58
C LEU A 31 -8.55 -0.65 -18.75
N GLU A 32 -9.00 0.59 -18.52
CA GLU A 32 -9.12 1.61 -19.57
C GLU A 32 -7.99 2.66 -19.55
N GLN A 33 -7.15 2.66 -18.51
CA GLN A 33 -5.99 3.53 -18.37
C GLN A 33 -6.30 5.03 -18.48
N LEU A 34 -7.46 5.46 -17.97
CA LEU A 34 -7.98 6.83 -18.12
C LEU A 34 -7.48 7.81 -17.04
N ASN A 35 -6.31 7.57 -16.44
CA ASN A 35 -5.84 8.40 -15.33
C ASN A 35 -5.48 9.82 -15.80
N SER A 36 -5.89 10.82 -15.01
CA SER A 36 -5.42 12.20 -15.19
C SER A 36 -4.03 12.36 -14.56
N PRO A 37 -3.20 13.29 -15.08
CA PRO A 37 -1.94 13.64 -14.42
C PRO A 37 -2.21 14.17 -13.01
N SER A 38 -1.32 13.82 -12.07
CA SER A 38 -1.32 14.35 -10.72
C SER A 38 -1.13 15.87 -10.73
N ASN A 39 -1.63 16.57 -9.72
CA ASN A 39 -1.30 17.97 -9.54
C ASN A 39 0.20 18.12 -9.16
N PRO A 40 0.87 19.25 -9.50
CA PRO A 40 2.32 19.41 -9.23
C PRO A 40 2.71 19.35 -7.75
N GLU A 41 1.89 19.89 -6.85
CA GLU A 41 2.18 19.86 -5.41
C GLU A 41 2.15 18.44 -4.84
N GLN A 42 1.22 17.62 -5.35
CA GLN A 42 1.10 16.22 -5.01
C GLN A 42 2.29 15.44 -5.57
N GLU A 43 2.71 15.72 -6.80
CA GLU A 43 3.90 15.13 -7.41
C GLU A 43 5.18 15.45 -6.61
N GLU A 44 5.32 16.69 -6.14
CA GLU A 44 6.45 17.10 -5.28
C GLU A 44 6.43 16.34 -3.93
N ARG A 45 5.27 16.22 -3.29
CA ARG A 45 5.11 15.45 -2.05
C ARG A 45 5.45 13.97 -2.26
N LEU A 46 5.00 13.38 -3.36
CA LEU A 46 5.29 11.99 -3.72
C LEU A 46 6.78 11.79 -3.99
N THR A 47 7.39 12.68 -4.76
CA THR A 47 8.83 12.65 -5.06
C THR A 47 9.66 12.71 -3.78
N LEU A 48 9.33 13.62 -2.86
CA LEU A 48 10.00 13.72 -1.57
C LEU A 48 9.80 12.46 -0.73
N GLY A 49 8.59 11.90 -0.73
CA GLY A 49 8.28 10.63 -0.11
C GLY A 49 9.16 9.49 -0.64
N SER A 50 9.21 9.30 -1.97
CA SER A 50 10.03 8.27 -2.60
C SER A 50 11.52 8.44 -2.30
N ARG A 51 12.03 9.69 -2.25
CA ARG A 51 13.42 9.96 -1.86
C ARG A 51 13.70 9.54 -0.41
N PHE A 52 12.74 9.71 0.51
CA PHE A 52 12.88 9.21 1.88
C PHE A 52 12.95 7.67 1.91
N HIS A 53 12.08 6.95 1.20
CA HIS A 53 12.15 5.48 1.13
C HIS A 53 13.50 5.00 0.58
N LEU A 54 13.99 5.61 -0.50
CA LEU A 54 15.30 5.28 -1.07
C LEU A 54 16.45 5.49 -0.08
N LEU A 55 16.40 6.55 0.74
CA LEU A 55 17.40 6.76 1.79
C LEU A 55 17.34 5.68 2.86
N MET A 56 16.13 5.28 3.29
CA MET A 56 15.95 4.18 4.24
C MET A 56 16.49 2.86 3.69
N GLN A 57 16.20 2.56 2.42
CA GLN A 57 16.70 1.37 1.72
C GLN A 57 18.24 1.39 1.63
N GLN A 58 18.84 2.48 1.14
CA GLN A 58 20.30 2.62 1.03
C GLN A 58 21.00 2.46 2.38
N ARG A 59 20.42 3.05 3.43
CA ARG A 59 20.93 2.93 4.80
C ARG A 59 20.88 1.48 5.29
N GLU A 60 19.78 0.77 5.06
CA GLU A 60 19.65 -0.65 5.46
C GLU A 60 20.67 -1.53 4.73
N MET A 61 21.03 -1.19 3.49
CA MET A 61 22.11 -1.85 2.74
C MET A 61 23.53 -1.45 3.20
N GLY A 62 23.67 -0.58 4.21
CA GLY A 62 24.96 -0.08 4.69
C GLY A 62 25.66 0.91 3.76
N LEU A 63 24.93 1.51 2.81
CA LEU A 63 25.47 2.51 1.90
C LEU A 63 25.45 3.91 2.53
N PRO A 64 26.42 4.77 2.21
CA PRO A 64 26.48 6.12 2.75
C PRO A 64 25.33 7.00 2.24
N ILE A 65 24.63 7.66 3.16
CA ILE A 65 23.50 8.55 2.84
C ILE A 65 23.79 10.03 3.13
N ASP A 66 24.91 10.36 3.78
CA ASP A 66 25.17 11.70 4.32
C ASP A 66 25.16 12.80 3.27
N SER A 67 25.72 12.54 2.08
CA SER A 67 25.74 13.51 0.98
C SER A 67 24.35 13.89 0.49
N PHE A 68 23.40 12.94 0.50
CA PHE A 68 22.01 13.18 0.11
C PHE A 68 21.24 13.95 1.20
N LEU A 69 21.52 13.66 2.47
CA LEU A 69 20.93 14.40 3.59
C LEU A 69 21.42 15.86 3.61
N GLN A 70 22.72 16.10 3.38
CA GLN A 70 23.28 17.45 3.32
C GLN A 70 22.70 18.29 2.16
N ALA A 71 22.29 17.64 1.07
CA ALA A 71 21.69 18.30 -0.08
C ALA A 71 20.21 18.67 0.12
N ASP A 72 19.54 18.13 1.14
CA ASP A 72 18.10 18.30 1.34
C ASP A 72 17.76 18.41 2.83
N ALA A 73 17.60 19.66 3.31
CA ALA A 73 17.33 19.96 4.71
C ALA A 73 16.05 19.29 5.24
N LYS A 74 15.06 19.03 4.38
CA LYS A 74 13.80 18.41 4.80
C LYS A 74 13.99 16.91 5.02
N LEU A 75 14.69 16.22 4.12
CA LEU A 75 15.06 14.81 4.31
C LEU A 75 16.02 14.64 5.49
N GLN A 76 16.94 15.59 5.71
CA GLN A 76 17.82 15.60 6.87
C GLN A 76 17.02 15.68 8.18
N SER A 77 16.06 16.61 8.28
CA SER A 77 15.17 16.71 9.44
C SER A 77 14.42 15.41 9.66
N TRP A 78 13.77 14.87 8.63
CA TRP A 78 13.00 13.63 8.73
C TRP A 78 13.83 12.44 9.20
N MET A 79 15.05 12.29 8.68
CA MET A 79 15.96 11.22 9.10
C MET A 79 16.42 11.40 10.55
N HIS A 80 16.73 12.64 10.96
CA HIS A 80 17.12 12.94 12.34
C HIS A 80 15.97 12.67 13.31
N ASP A 81 14.79 13.21 13.03
CA ASP A 81 13.60 13.05 13.86
C ASP A 81 13.22 11.56 13.99
N PHE A 82 13.36 10.80 12.90
CA PHE A 82 13.12 9.35 12.90
C PHE A 82 14.18 8.60 13.73
N ALA A 83 15.45 8.94 13.58
CA ALA A 83 16.55 8.34 14.35
C ALA A 83 16.39 8.56 15.86
N ASP A 84 15.92 9.74 16.25
CA ASP A 84 15.66 10.08 17.64
C ASP A 84 14.42 9.36 18.19
N ALA A 85 13.38 9.18 17.36
CA ALA A 85 12.12 8.56 17.77
C ALA A 85 12.16 7.02 17.77
N ALA A 86 13.00 6.41 16.94
CA ALA A 86 13.10 4.97 16.76
C ALA A 86 14.57 4.48 16.67
N PRO A 87 15.44 4.83 17.63
CA PRO A 87 16.85 4.49 17.57
C PRO A 87 17.06 2.98 17.43
N GLU A 88 16.22 2.16 18.07
CA GLU A 88 16.29 0.70 18.02
C GLU A 88 16.14 0.13 16.61
N ILE A 89 15.37 0.76 15.72
CA ILE A 89 15.21 0.32 14.32
C ILE A 89 16.50 0.61 13.54
N LEU A 90 17.15 1.71 13.87
CA LEU A 90 18.32 2.23 13.17
C LEU A 90 19.65 1.66 13.68
N THR A 91 19.71 1.22 14.94
CA THR A 91 20.91 0.75 15.62
C THR A 91 20.89 -0.75 15.92
N ALA A 92 19.84 -1.49 15.53
CA ALA A 92 19.74 -2.92 15.78
C ALA A 92 20.99 -3.65 15.26
N ALA A 93 21.69 -4.33 16.18
CA ALA A 93 22.86 -5.13 15.85
C ALA A 93 22.44 -6.30 14.95
N SER A 94 23.23 -6.54 13.90
CA SER A 94 23.20 -7.81 13.17
C SER A 94 23.70 -8.92 14.09
N ASP A 95 22.86 -9.41 15.00
CA ASP A 95 23.06 -10.76 15.49
C ASP A 95 22.75 -11.73 14.34
N ASN A 96 23.40 -12.89 14.35
CA ASN A 96 23.21 -13.88 13.28
C ASN A 96 21.81 -14.53 13.30
N GLN A 97 20.90 -14.09 14.19
CA GLN A 97 19.58 -14.67 14.38
C GLN A 97 18.46 -13.76 13.84
N THR A 98 18.76 -12.48 13.59
CA THR A 98 17.80 -11.49 13.08
C THR A 98 18.02 -11.27 11.58
N PHE A 99 17.00 -11.61 10.80
CA PHE A 99 16.88 -11.30 9.38
C PHE A 99 16.31 -9.89 9.20
N ARG A 100 16.92 -9.10 8.31
CA ARG A 100 16.46 -7.75 7.96
C ARG A 100 16.60 -7.54 6.46
N GLU A 101 15.50 -7.21 5.80
CA GLU A 101 15.50 -6.87 4.37
C GLU A 101 14.61 -5.65 4.09
N SER A 102 15.17 -4.67 3.39
CA SER A 102 14.43 -3.54 2.85
C SER A 102 13.80 -3.88 1.50
N GLU A 103 12.67 -3.25 1.18
CA GLU A 103 11.91 -3.50 -0.06
C GLU A 103 11.63 -5.01 -0.28
N HIS A 104 11.30 -5.71 0.80
CA HIS A 104 11.13 -7.17 0.77
C HIS A 104 9.86 -7.54 0.00
N TYR A 105 10.07 -8.10 -1.20
CA TYR A 105 9.02 -8.46 -2.15
C TYR A 105 8.44 -9.85 -1.86
N ARG A 106 7.11 -9.96 -1.84
CA ARG A 106 6.42 -11.26 -1.75
C ARG A 106 5.25 -11.35 -2.71
N THR A 107 4.98 -12.58 -3.15
CA THR A 107 3.79 -12.91 -3.94
C THR A 107 3.03 -14.08 -3.35
N LEU A 108 1.71 -14.03 -3.49
CA LEU A 108 0.81 -15.11 -3.12
C LEU A 108 -0.20 -15.32 -4.23
N GLN A 109 -0.27 -16.51 -4.80
CA GLN A 109 -1.34 -16.85 -5.73
C GLN A 109 -2.61 -17.20 -4.95
N VAL A 110 -3.72 -16.53 -5.26
CA VAL A 110 -5.04 -16.81 -4.73
C VAL A 110 -6.03 -16.84 -5.88
N GLN A 111 -6.67 -18.00 -6.10
CA GLN A 111 -7.49 -18.23 -7.31
C GLN A 111 -6.64 -17.95 -8.57
N ASP A 112 -7.17 -17.19 -9.53
CA ASP A 112 -6.50 -16.80 -10.77
C ASP A 112 -5.75 -15.46 -10.66
N TYR A 113 -5.44 -15.02 -9.44
CA TYR A 113 -4.78 -13.75 -9.16
C TYR A 113 -3.43 -13.95 -8.46
N LEU A 114 -2.48 -13.07 -8.79
CA LEU A 114 -1.18 -13.02 -8.13
C LEU A 114 -1.10 -11.78 -7.25
N LEU A 115 -1.29 -11.95 -5.96
CA LEU A 115 -1.19 -10.87 -4.99
C LEU A 115 0.28 -10.51 -4.82
N THR A 116 0.59 -9.22 -4.83
CA THR A 116 1.94 -8.69 -4.70
C THR A 116 2.00 -7.70 -3.53
N VAL A 117 3.03 -7.82 -2.69
CA VAL A 117 3.32 -6.89 -1.60
C VAL A 117 4.80 -6.59 -1.56
N VAL A 118 5.14 -5.35 -1.16
CA VAL A 118 6.51 -4.92 -0.90
C VAL A 118 6.55 -4.30 0.48
N TYR A 119 7.33 -4.89 1.39
CA TYR A 119 7.52 -4.37 2.73
C TYR A 119 8.71 -3.40 2.72
N ASP A 120 8.52 -2.16 3.17
CA ASP A 120 9.63 -1.19 3.19
C ASP A 120 10.81 -1.71 4.02
N LEU A 121 10.51 -2.38 5.15
CA LEU A 121 11.48 -3.14 5.92
C LEU A 121 10.81 -4.31 6.64
N LEU A 122 11.30 -5.53 6.39
CA LEU A 122 10.94 -6.74 7.13
C LEU A 122 12.06 -7.06 8.13
N ILE A 123 11.72 -7.13 9.41
CA ILE A 123 12.61 -7.60 10.48
C ILE A 123 12.02 -8.89 11.03
N ALA A 124 12.79 -9.96 11.08
CA ALA A 124 12.30 -11.25 11.53
C ALA A 124 13.37 -12.06 12.25
N ASP A 125 12.97 -12.90 13.19
CA ASP A 125 13.83 -13.86 13.90
C ASP A 125 13.13 -15.23 13.95
N ASN A 126 13.64 -16.19 14.71
CA ASN A 126 13.03 -17.53 14.80
C ASN A 126 11.65 -17.55 15.50
N GLN A 127 11.24 -16.46 16.14
CA GLN A 127 10.04 -16.37 16.97
C GLN A 127 8.98 -15.49 16.31
N GLN A 128 9.36 -14.34 15.75
CA GLN A 128 8.43 -13.32 15.28
C GLN A 128 8.91 -12.60 14.01
N ALA A 129 7.96 -11.98 13.32
CA ALA A 129 8.21 -11.11 12.18
C ALA A 129 7.46 -9.78 12.32
N GLN A 130 8.14 -8.69 11.98
CA GLN A 130 7.60 -7.34 12.01
C GLN A 130 7.82 -6.66 10.66
N ILE A 131 6.73 -6.22 10.07
CA ILE A 131 6.71 -5.36 8.90
C ILE A 131 6.74 -3.91 9.37
N LEU A 132 7.64 -3.12 8.81
CA LEU A 132 7.68 -1.68 8.97
C LEU A 132 7.32 -1.02 7.65
N ASP A 133 6.51 0.03 7.74
CA ASP A 133 6.03 0.77 6.58
C ASP A 133 6.14 2.28 6.87
N TRP A 134 6.89 2.99 6.02
CA TRP A 134 7.21 4.40 6.16
C TRP A 134 6.12 5.26 5.51
N LYS A 135 5.52 6.17 6.27
CA LYS A 135 4.54 7.14 5.78
C LYS A 135 5.07 8.56 5.93
N THR A 136 5.09 9.29 4.81
CA THR A 136 5.67 10.63 4.70
C THR A 136 4.62 11.75 4.61
N TYR A 137 3.36 11.45 4.95
CA TYR A 137 2.29 12.43 5.01
C TYR A 137 2.05 12.90 6.46
N PRO A 138 1.54 14.14 6.66
CA PRO A 138 1.69 14.84 7.94
C PRO A 138 0.76 14.38 9.04
N LYS A 139 -0.39 13.78 8.72
CA LYS A 139 -1.39 13.37 9.70
C LYS A 139 -1.68 11.87 9.63
N PRO A 140 -1.37 11.10 10.68
CA PRO A 140 -1.77 9.71 10.76
C PRO A 140 -3.30 9.57 10.65
N PRO A 141 -3.82 8.63 9.85
CA PRO A 141 -5.24 8.36 9.81
C PRO A 141 -5.67 7.69 11.12
N HIS A 142 -6.97 7.71 11.41
CA HIS A 142 -7.51 6.98 12.55
C HIS A 142 -7.14 5.49 12.46
N LYS A 143 -6.73 4.87 13.58
CA LYS A 143 -6.26 3.47 13.63
C LYS A 143 -7.23 2.49 12.95
N GLY A 144 -8.54 2.61 13.19
CA GLY A 144 -9.54 1.75 12.55
C GLY A 144 -9.62 1.89 11.02
N LYS A 145 -9.26 3.06 10.45
CA LYS A 145 -9.18 3.24 8.99
C LYS A 145 -7.98 2.50 8.41
N LEU A 146 -6.84 2.54 9.10
CA LEU A 146 -5.65 1.76 8.71
C LEU A 146 -5.89 0.26 8.85
N GLU A 147 -6.52 -0.19 9.94
CA GLU A 147 -6.89 -1.59 10.14
C GLU A 147 -7.81 -2.11 9.03
N ALA A 148 -8.72 -1.25 8.56
CA ALA A 148 -9.63 -1.59 7.48
C ALA A 148 -9.02 -1.51 6.08
N ASN A 149 -7.84 -0.92 5.93
CA ASN A 149 -7.17 -0.74 4.64
C ASN A 149 -6.53 -2.05 4.16
N TRP A 150 -6.58 -2.31 2.85
CA TRP A 150 -5.96 -3.49 2.27
C TRP A 150 -4.45 -3.55 2.41
N GLN A 151 -3.73 -2.45 2.60
CA GLN A 151 -2.30 -2.47 2.90
C GLN A 151 -2.05 -3.27 4.18
N THR A 152 -2.68 -2.88 5.30
CA THR A 152 -2.55 -3.60 6.58
C THR A 152 -2.97 -5.06 6.46
N ARG A 153 -4.13 -5.30 5.84
CA ARG A 153 -4.70 -6.65 5.74
C ARG A 153 -3.85 -7.56 4.87
N LEU A 154 -3.50 -7.09 3.67
CA LEU A 154 -2.77 -7.88 2.68
C LEU A 154 -1.35 -8.14 3.12
N TYR A 155 -0.69 -7.16 3.74
CA TYR A 155 0.70 -7.32 4.19
C TYR A 155 0.81 -8.39 5.27
N LEU A 156 -0.05 -8.31 6.30
CA LEU A 156 -0.12 -9.31 7.38
C LEU A 156 -0.52 -10.70 6.85
N TYR A 157 -1.52 -10.74 5.96
CA TYR A 157 -2.01 -11.99 5.38
C TYR A 157 -0.97 -12.68 4.50
N VAL A 158 -0.35 -11.95 3.57
CA VAL A 158 0.67 -12.51 2.68
C VAL A 158 1.89 -12.99 3.46
N LEU A 159 2.32 -12.27 4.51
CA LEU A 159 3.44 -12.73 5.32
C LEU A 159 3.12 -14.07 5.99
N ALA A 160 1.93 -14.21 6.58
CA ALA A 160 1.49 -15.47 7.20
C ALA A 160 1.39 -16.62 6.19
N GLU A 161 0.85 -16.38 5.00
CA GLU A 161 0.65 -17.41 3.99
C GLU A 161 1.93 -17.82 3.24
N THR A 162 3.02 -17.06 3.38
CA THR A 162 4.28 -17.30 2.66
C THR A 162 5.48 -17.50 3.60
N SER A 163 5.23 -17.74 4.87
CA SER A 163 6.24 -18.03 5.89
C SER A 163 5.74 -19.05 6.90
N ASP A 164 6.63 -19.50 7.78
CA ASP A 164 6.28 -20.44 8.85
C ASP A 164 5.80 -19.75 10.15
N TYR A 165 5.65 -18.42 10.13
CA TYR A 165 5.18 -17.68 11.30
C TYR A 165 3.68 -17.91 11.53
N LEU A 166 3.34 -18.22 12.78
CA LEU A 166 1.95 -18.15 13.22
C LEU A 166 1.44 -16.71 13.12
N PRO A 167 0.15 -16.48 12.80
CA PRO A 167 -0.43 -15.14 12.74
C PRO A 167 -0.16 -14.31 14.00
N GLU A 168 -0.15 -14.93 15.18
CA GLU A 168 0.12 -14.29 16.48
C GLU A 168 1.54 -13.73 16.60
N ASN A 169 2.46 -14.23 15.80
CA ASN A 169 3.87 -13.86 15.80
C ASN A 169 4.19 -12.80 14.73
N ILE A 170 3.17 -12.32 14.02
CA ILE A 170 3.32 -11.31 12.96
C ILE A 170 2.76 -9.98 13.44
N SER A 171 3.48 -8.90 13.12
CA SER A 171 2.98 -7.54 13.33
C SER A 171 3.36 -6.61 12.19
N MET A 172 2.61 -5.51 12.07
CA MET A 172 2.90 -4.43 11.14
C MET A 172 2.87 -3.10 11.90
N THR A 173 3.87 -2.26 11.69
CA THR A 173 3.92 -0.92 12.28
C THR A 173 4.09 0.13 11.20
N TYR A 174 3.13 1.04 11.10
CA TYR A 174 3.29 2.26 10.31
C TYR A 174 4.10 3.28 11.10
N TRP A 175 5.05 3.92 10.45
CA TRP A 175 5.82 5.04 10.96
C TRP A 175 5.53 6.31 10.17
N PHE A 176 4.96 7.31 10.83
CA PHE A 176 4.55 8.58 10.24
C PHE A 176 5.63 9.64 10.48
N VAL A 177 6.54 9.76 9.53
CA VAL A 177 7.79 10.52 9.66
C VAL A 177 7.53 12.04 9.65
N GLN A 178 6.53 12.51 8.91
CA GLN A 178 6.18 13.94 8.82
C GLN A 178 5.16 14.40 9.90
N SER A 179 4.96 13.63 10.97
CA SER A 179 3.97 13.98 12.00
C SER A 179 4.31 15.31 12.69
N GLU A 180 3.29 16.11 13.03
CA GLU A 180 3.48 17.34 13.81
C GLU A 180 4.21 17.03 15.14
N GLY A 181 5.34 17.71 15.36
CA GLY A 181 6.19 17.52 16.53
C GLY A 181 7.23 16.42 16.32
N LYS A 182 6.85 15.16 16.59
CA LYS A 182 7.75 14.00 16.48
C LYS A 182 7.11 12.88 15.65
N PRO A 183 7.91 12.02 14.99
CA PRO A 183 7.40 10.84 14.32
C PRO A 183 6.50 10.00 15.22
N GLN A 184 5.38 9.56 14.66
CA GLN A 184 4.39 8.75 15.36
C GLN A 184 4.37 7.35 14.75
N ASN A 185 3.97 6.35 15.53
CA ASN A 185 3.76 5.01 15.01
C ASN A 185 2.41 4.43 15.42
N ILE A 186 1.90 3.52 14.57
CA ILE A 186 0.69 2.76 14.85
C ILE A 186 0.98 1.29 14.55
N LYS A 187 1.05 0.48 15.61
CA LYS A 187 1.26 -0.96 15.54
C LYS A 187 -0.04 -1.75 15.48
N PHE A 188 -0.04 -2.75 14.61
CA PHE A 188 -1.05 -3.78 14.43
C PHE A 188 -0.44 -5.14 14.75
N ASN A 189 -0.95 -5.79 15.79
CA ASN A 189 -0.68 -7.20 16.04
C ASN A 189 -1.67 -8.03 15.23
N TYR A 190 -1.24 -9.21 14.82
CA TYR A 190 -2.04 -10.12 14.03
C TYR A 190 -2.44 -11.37 14.82
N ASN A 191 -3.46 -12.08 14.36
CA ASN A 191 -3.93 -13.32 14.98
C ASN A 191 -4.77 -14.16 14.00
N THR A 192 -5.01 -15.40 14.38
CA THR A 192 -5.75 -16.39 13.58
C THR A 192 -7.18 -15.96 13.23
N VAL A 193 -7.84 -15.19 14.10
CA VAL A 193 -9.21 -14.68 13.84
C VAL A 193 -9.19 -13.65 12.73
N GLN A 194 -8.28 -12.67 12.79
CA GLN A 194 -8.08 -11.68 11.73
C GLN A 194 -7.67 -12.38 10.43
N HIS A 195 -6.77 -13.36 10.49
CA HIS A 195 -6.34 -14.14 9.34
C HIS A 195 -7.52 -14.79 8.60
N THR A 196 -8.37 -15.50 9.33
CA THR A 196 -9.55 -16.16 8.76
C THR A 196 -10.53 -15.15 8.15
N GLN A 197 -10.73 -14.00 8.80
CA GLN A 197 -11.61 -12.94 8.29
C GLN A 197 -11.08 -12.30 7.01
N ILE A 198 -9.77 -12.03 6.95
CA ILE A 198 -9.12 -11.46 5.78
C ILE A 198 -9.16 -12.46 4.62
N ALA A 199 -8.83 -13.73 4.85
CA ALA A 199 -8.91 -14.79 3.85
C ALA A 199 -10.32 -14.87 3.23
N LYS A 200 -11.37 -14.87 4.07
CA LYS A 200 -12.76 -14.88 3.60
C LYS A 200 -13.08 -13.64 2.76
N LYS A 201 -12.72 -12.46 3.26
CA LYS A 201 -13.01 -11.19 2.57
C LYS A 201 -12.27 -11.08 1.23
N LEU A 202 -11.01 -11.50 1.20
CA LEU A 202 -10.17 -11.53 0.01
C LEU A 202 -10.77 -12.46 -1.04
N ASN A 203 -11.09 -13.70 -0.67
CA ASN A 203 -11.73 -14.65 -1.58
C ASN A 203 -13.04 -14.11 -2.16
N GLN A 204 -13.88 -13.48 -1.33
CA GLN A 204 -15.13 -12.87 -1.80
C GLN A 204 -14.89 -11.73 -2.79
N LEU A 205 -13.91 -10.86 -2.53
CA LEU A 205 -13.57 -9.74 -3.41
C LEU A 205 -12.99 -10.23 -4.75
N LEU A 206 -12.10 -11.23 -4.72
CA LEU A 206 -11.50 -11.81 -5.93
C LEU A 206 -12.54 -12.55 -6.78
N SER A 207 -13.45 -13.30 -6.17
CA SER A 207 -14.53 -13.96 -6.93
C SER A 207 -15.49 -12.96 -7.56
N GLN A 208 -15.77 -11.82 -6.89
CA GLN A 208 -16.54 -10.73 -7.49
C GLN A 208 -15.79 -10.09 -8.67
N LEU A 209 -14.48 -9.89 -8.54
CA LEU A 209 -13.64 -9.38 -9.62
C LEU A 209 -13.71 -10.29 -10.84
N THR A 210 -13.64 -11.61 -10.65
CA THR A 210 -13.73 -12.58 -11.76
C THR A 210 -15.03 -12.40 -12.53
N ILE A 211 -16.17 -12.34 -11.83
CA ILE A 211 -17.48 -12.13 -12.44
C ILE A 211 -17.52 -10.80 -13.21
N TRP A 212 -16.99 -9.72 -12.63
CA TRP A 212 -16.96 -8.42 -13.31
C TRP A 212 -16.07 -8.42 -14.55
N LEU A 213 -14.92 -9.09 -14.51
CA LEU A 213 -14.02 -9.23 -15.66
C LEU A 213 -14.68 -10.03 -16.78
N GLU A 214 -15.33 -11.16 -16.47
CA GLU A 214 -16.07 -11.96 -17.45
C GLU A 214 -17.22 -11.16 -18.09
N ASN A 215 -17.98 -10.41 -17.30
CA ASN A 215 -19.03 -9.53 -17.79
C ASN A 215 -18.46 -8.41 -18.67
N TYR A 216 -17.32 -7.85 -18.30
CA TYR A 216 -16.62 -6.82 -19.07
C TYR A 216 -16.17 -7.29 -20.45
N GLN A 217 -15.68 -8.54 -20.55
CA GLN A 217 -15.41 -9.16 -21.84
C GLN A 217 -16.65 -9.29 -22.73
N ASN A 218 -17.84 -9.33 -22.12
CA ASN A 218 -19.15 -9.33 -22.79
C ASN A 218 -19.75 -7.91 -22.93
N ASN A 219 -18.92 -6.87 -22.92
CA ASN A 219 -19.29 -5.46 -23.04
C ASN A 219 -20.17 -4.92 -21.89
N GLN A 220 -20.22 -5.62 -20.76
CA GLN A 220 -20.91 -5.13 -19.56
C GLN A 220 -19.94 -4.44 -18.62
N GLN A 221 -20.24 -3.21 -18.27
CA GLN A 221 -19.36 -2.41 -17.46
C GLN A 221 -19.45 -2.79 -15.97
N PHE A 222 -18.37 -2.58 -15.21
CA PHE A 222 -18.32 -2.85 -13.76
C PHE A 222 -19.41 -2.04 -13.03
N PRO A 223 -19.93 -2.52 -11.89
CA PRO A 223 -20.97 -1.81 -11.17
C PRO A 223 -20.48 -0.43 -10.68
N GLN A 224 -21.37 0.55 -10.76
CA GLN A 224 -21.16 1.83 -10.09
C GLN A 224 -21.58 1.73 -8.61
N VAL A 225 -21.02 2.58 -7.76
CA VAL A 225 -21.48 2.73 -6.38
C VAL A 225 -22.90 3.31 -6.32
N ALA A 226 -23.57 3.18 -5.17
CA ALA A 226 -24.92 3.72 -4.98
C ALA A 226 -25.00 5.25 -5.22
N GLU A 227 -26.17 5.72 -5.67
CA GLU A 227 -26.47 7.16 -5.73
C GLU A 227 -26.31 7.84 -4.37
N GLY A 228 -25.75 9.06 -4.37
CA GLY A 228 -25.41 9.80 -3.16
C GLY A 228 -24.13 9.33 -2.43
N SER A 229 -23.36 8.39 -2.99
CA SER A 229 -22.08 7.99 -2.40
C SER A 229 -21.07 9.15 -2.41
N LYS A 230 -20.56 9.50 -1.23
CA LYS A 230 -19.53 10.55 -1.05
C LYS A 230 -18.20 10.24 -1.75
N THR A 231 -17.97 8.99 -2.16
CA THR A 231 -16.80 8.61 -2.98
C THR A 231 -16.82 9.33 -4.34
N CYS A 232 -18.00 9.67 -4.85
CA CYS A 232 -18.15 10.36 -6.12
C CYS A 232 -17.77 11.85 -6.05
N ASP A 233 -17.88 12.48 -4.88
CA ASP A 233 -17.62 13.92 -4.67
C ASP A 233 -16.20 14.33 -5.09
N TYR A 234 -15.24 13.42 -4.97
CA TYR A 234 -13.82 13.63 -5.29
C TYR A 234 -13.34 12.69 -6.41
N CYS A 235 -14.25 12.12 -7.20
CA CYS A 235 -13.92 11.18 -8.25
C CYS A 235 -13.76 11.88 -9.60
N GLN A 236 -12.56 11.82 -10.20
CA GLN A 236 -12.31 12.35 -11.55
C GLN A 236 -13.22 11.75 -12.65
N PHE A 237 -13.80 10.57 -12.41
CA PHE A 237 -14.71 9.90 -13.33
C PHE A 237 -16.20 10.16 -13.02
N ALA A 238 -16.54 11.01 -12.03
CA ALA A 238 -17.93 11.25 -11.63
C ALA A 238 -18.81 11.64 -12.82
N LYS A 239 -18.32 12.53 -13.69
CA LYS A 239 -19.00 12.92 -14.93
C LYS A 239 -19.21 11.76 -15.92
N ARG A 240 -18.27 10.81 -16.01
CA ARG A 240 -18.40 9.60 -16.86
C ARG A 240 -19.41 8.60 -16.30
N CYS A 241 -19.69 8.68 -15.00
CA CYS A 241 -20.66 7.84 -14.31
C CYS A 241 -22.03 8.53 -14.16
N ASP A 242 -22.25 9.67 -14.84
CA ASP A 242 -23.44 10.52 -14.69
C ASP A 242 -23.74 10.90 -13.23
N ARG A 243 -22.69 11.06 -12.42
CA ARG A 243 -22.76 11.52 -11.04
C ARG A 243 -22.50 13.03 -11.03
N THR A 244 -23.57 13.80 -11.03
CA THR A 244 -23.55 15.26 -11.10
C THR A 244 -22.94 15.85 -9.83
N GLN A 245 -21.73 16.40 -9.92
CA GLN A 245 -21.22 17.66 -9.35
C GLN A 245 -19.69 17.66 -9.51
N VAL A 246 -19.19 18.19 -10.64
CA VAL A 246 -17.79 18.60 -10.70
C VAL A 246 -17.76 20.05 -10.24
N THR A 247 -17.48 20.31 -8.97
CA THR A 247 -16.88 21.59 -8.63
C THR A 247 -15.46 21.54 -9.21
N GLU A 248 -15.08 22.54 -10.00
CA GLU A 248 -13.76 22.61 -10.66
C GLU A 248 -12.59 22.56 -9.64
N GLU A 249 -12.89 22.78 -8.35
CA GLU A 249 -11.96 22.64 -7.22
C GLU A 249 -11.75 21.19 -6.77
N ALA A 250 -12.69 20.26 -6.98
CA ALA A 250 -12.58 18.86 -6.53
C ALA A 250 -11.61 18.01 -7.38
N VAL A 251 -11.24 18.48 -8.58
CA VAL A 251 -10.21 17.84 -9.42
C VAL A 251 -8.81 18.08 -8.84
N LYS A 252 -8.61 19.12 -8.02
CA LYS A 252 -7.32 19.42 -7.40
C LYS A 252 -6.98 18.50 -6.23
N ASP A 253 -7.99 17.88 -5.61
CA ASP A 253 -7.84 17.11 -4.38
C ASP A 253 -8.24 15.63 -4.58
N SER A 254 -7.96 15.09 -5.77
CA SER A 254 -8.05 13.64 -5.98
C SER A 254 -7.18 12.95 -4.93
N LEU A 255 -7.87 12.36 -3.94
CA LEU A 255 -7.34 11.66 -2.78
C LEU A 255 -6.06 10.89 -3.10
N PRO A 256 -5.12 10.80 -2.13
CA PRO A 256 -3.77 10.33 -2.35
C PRO A 256 -3.78 9.03 -3.14
N ASN A 257 -3.00 9.01 -4.21
CA ASN A 257 -2.61 7.80 -4.85
C ASN A 257 -1.86 6.97 -3.79
N PHE A 258 -2.58 6.09 -3.09
CA PHE A 258 -1.98 5.15 -2.14
C PHE A 258 -1.07 4.14 -2.85
N ASP A 259 -1.02 4.17 -4.20
CA ASP A 259 -0.22 3.31 -5.08
C ASP A 259 0.96 4.04 -5.76
N SER A 260 1.37 5.23 -5.29
CA SER A 260 2.60 5.90 -5.82
C SER A 260 3.88 5.59 -5.04
N ILE A 261 3.91 4.49 -4.27
CA ILE A 261 5.17 3.75 -4.19
C ILE A 261 5.19 2.93 -5.46
N GLN A 262 6.18 3.20 -6.32
CA GLN A 262 6.46 2.39 -7.48
C GLN A 262 6.85 1.00 -6.95
N GLU A 263 5.85 0.15 -6.68
CA GLU A 263 6.04 -1.29 -6.55
C GLU A 263 6.49 -1.73 -7.94
N VAL A 264 7.82 -1.67 -8.15
CA VAL A 264 8.45 -1.92 -9.44
C VAL A 264 7.97 -3.29 -9.88
N SER A 265 7.11 -3.29 -10.89
CA SER A 265 6.74 -4.50 -11.62
C SER A 265 7.99 -4.91 -12.38
N VAL A 266 8.76 -5.84 -11.81
CA VAL A 266 9.75 -6.60 -12.57
C VAL A 266 9.02 -7.62 -13.43
#